data_AF-A0A1T5EC04-F1
#
_entry.id   AF-A0A1T5EC04-F1
#
_cell.length_a   1.000
_cell.length_b   1.000
_cell.length_c   1.000
_cell.angle_alpha   90.00
_cell.angle_beta   90.00
_cell.angle_gamma   90.00
#
_symmetry.space_group_name_H-M   'P 1'
#
loop_
_entity.id
_entity.type
_entity.pdbx_description
1 polymer ?
#
loop_
_entity_poly.entity_id
_entity_poly.type
_entity_poly.pdbx_seq_one_letter_code
_entity_poly.pdbx_strand_id
1 'polypeptide(L)'
;MPDDTRLFTGHDYEPGGRAARWESTVGEQKRANPHLAGMTEERFVALREARDRTLPMPKLILHALQVNIRGGRLPVPEANGRRYLKLPLDALAGAAW
;
A
#
# COMPACT_ATOMS: atom_id res chain seq x y z
N MET A 1 20.88 8.16 2.97
CA MET A 1 20.39 9.50 3.32
C MET A 1 20.86 9.86 4.73
N PRO A 2 21.11 11.15 5.03
CA PRO A 2 21.41 11.64 6.38
C PRO A 2 20.33 11.28 7.40
N ASP A 3 20.69 11.17 8.68
CA ASP A 3 19.76 10.73 9.73
C ASP A 3 18.65 11.75 10.03
N ASP A 4 18.91 13.03 9.81
CA ASP A 4 17.96 14.15 9.95
C ASP A 4 17.05 14.35 8.73
N THR A 5 17.25 13.56 7.67
CA THR A 5 16.37 13.59 6.49
C THR A 5 14.95 13.22 6.90
N ARG A 6 14.02 14.13 6.62
CA ARG A 6 12.58 13.93 6.83
C ARG A 6 12.02 12.93 5.83
N LEU A 7 11.21 12.00 6.32
CA LEU A 7 10.50 11.00 5.56
C LEU A 7 9.00 11.19 5.75
N PHE A 8 8.27 11.30 4.64
CA PHE A 8 6.81 11.43 4.63
C PHE A 8 6.19 10.15 4.09
N THR A 9 5.39 9.46 4.91
CA THR A 9 4.73 8.21 4.48
C THR A 9 3.49 8.52 3.64
N GLY A 10 3.22 7.68 2.65
CA GLY A 10 1.98 7.76 1.88
C GLY A 10 0.73 7.37 2.67
N HIS A 11 0.90 6.58 3.75
CA HIS A 11 -0.20 6.11 4.59
C HIS A 11 0.22 6.02 6.05
N ASP A 12 -0.71 6.32 6.96
CA ASP A 12 -0.61 6.00 8.37
C ASP A 12 -1.90 5.30 8.82
N TYR A 13 -1.76 4.17 9.52
CA TYR A 13 -2.87 3.31 9.94
C TYR A 13 -3.24 3.45 11.42
N GLU A 14 -2.73 4.49 12.10
CA GLU A 14 -3.11 4.85 13.47
C GLU A 14 -3.10 3.67 14.48
N PRO A 15 -2.02 2.85 14.53
CA PRO A 15 -1.98 1.66 15.37
C PRO A 15 -2.21 1.99 16.86
N GLY A 16 -3.11 1.24 17.49
CA GLY A 16 -3.48 1.45 18.90
C GLY A 16 -4.33 2.71 19.13
N GLY A 17 -4.95 3.29 18.09
CA GLY A 17 -5.80 4.47 18.21
C GLY A 17 -5.01 5.76 18.47
N ARG A 18 -3.71 5.77 18.20
CA ARG A 18 -2.91 7.00 18.24
C ARG A 18 -3.35 7.95 17.13
N ALA A 19 -3.15 9.24 17.33
CA ALA A 19 -3.33 10.22 16.27
C ALA A 19 -2.43 9.93 15.05
N ALA A 20 -2.90 10.34 13.87
CA ALA A 20 -2.16 10.26 12.62
C ALA A 20 -0.75 10.88 12.71
N ARG A 21 0.24 10.18 12.17
CA ARG A 21 1.63 10.60 12.05
C ARG A 21 2.15 10.25 10.66
N TRP A 22 2.38 11.27 9.84
CA TRP A 22 2.85 11.11 8.46
C TRP A 22 4.36 11.37 8.30
N GLU A 23 5.00 11.96 9.30
CA GLU A 23 6.40 12.37 9.27
C GLU A 23 7.26 11.56 10.24
N SER A 24 8.48 11.22 9.81
CA SER A 24 9.56 10.67 10.64
C SER A 24 10.92 11.09 10.07
N THR A 25 12.02 10.58 10.61
CA THR A 25 13.36 10.75 10.04
C THR A 25 14.02 9.42 9.68
N VAL A 26 15.03 9.46 8.81
CA VAL A 26 15.87 8.28 8.50
C VAL A 26 16.49 7.68 9.75
N GLY A 27 16.99 8.53 10.67
CA GLY A 27 17.57 8.09 11.93
C GLY A 27 16.55 7.40 12.84
N GLU A 28 15.32 7.93 12.92
CA GLU A 28 14.22 7.27 13.67
C GLU A 28 13.88 5.90 13.08
N GLN A 29 13.76 5.78 11.76
CA GLN A 29 13.44 4.50 11.11
C GLN A 29 14.54 3.46 11.35
N LYS A 30 15.82 3.84 11.23
CA LYS A 30 16.95 2.93 11.53
C LYS A 30 16.94 2.42 12.98
N ARG A 31 16.58 3.27 13.93
CA ARG A 31 16.61 2.94 15.36
C ARG A 31 15.39 2.18 15.85
N ALA A 32 14.19 2.49 15.33
CA ALA A 32 12.93 2.09 15.97
C ALA A 32 11.90 1.45 15.05
N ASN A 33 12.15 1.31 13.74
CA ASN A 33 11.19 0.64 12.87
C ASN A 33 11.07 -0.85 13.26
N PRO A 34 9.87 -1.32 13.63
CA PRO A 34 9.69 -2.67 14.18
C PRO A 34 9.95 -3.80 13.20
N HIS A 35 10.01 -3.51 11.89
CA HIS A 35 10.32 -4.50 10.86
C HIS A 35 11.76 -4.39 10.35
N LEU A 36 12.46 -3.28 10.58
CA LEU A 36 13.76 -3.00 9.93
C LEU A 36 14.92 -2.86 10.93
N ALA A 37 14.69 -2.29 12.12
CA ALA A 37 15.76 -2.02 13.08
C ALA A 37 16.43 -3.34 13.54
N GLY A 38 17.74 -3.46 13.32
CA GLY A 38 18.51 -4.67 13.67
C GLY A 38 18.17 -5.93 12.84
N MET A 39 17.46 -5.77 11.71
CA MET A 39 17.01 -6.89 10.89
C MET A 39 18.03 -7.24 9.80
N THR A 40 18.19 -8.54 9.49
CA THR A 40 18.90 -8.97 8.28
C THR A 40 17.94 -9.06 7.10
N GLU A 41 18.46 -9.08 5.88
CA GLU A 41 17.63 -9.21 4.67
C GLU A 41 16.78 -10.49 4.70
N GLU A 42 17.38 -11.63 5.05
CA GLU A 42 16.71 -12.93 5.03
C GLU A 42 15.56 -12.97 6.04
N ARG A 43 15.77 -12.40 7.23
CA ARG A 43 14.73 -12.34 8.28
C ARG A 43 13.63 -11.36 7.90
N PHE A 44 13.97 -10.24 7.26
CA PHE A 44 12.99 -9.29 6.75
C PHE A 44 12.11 -9.94 5.68
N VAL A 45 12.71 -10.63 4.70
CA VAL A 45 11.98 -11.34 3.64
C VAL A 45 11.03 -12.37 4.24
N ALA A 46 11.52 -13.24 5.13
CA ALA A 46 10.68 -14.26 5.77
C ALA A 46 9.50 -13.64 6.54
N LEU A 47 9.74 -12.56 7.30
CA LEU A 47 8.70 -11.81 8.01
C LEU A 47 7.64 -11.26 7.04
N ARG A 48 8.09 -10.63 5.95
CA ARG A 48 7.19 -9.98 4.98
C ARG A 48 6.37 -10.99 4.19
N GLU A 49 6.98 -12.05 3.69
CA GLU A 49 6.25 -13.11 2.98
C GLU A 49 5.21 -13.79 3.87
N ALA A 50 5.57 -14.10 5.12
CA ALA A 50 4.62 -14.70 6.06
C ALA A 50 3.45 -13.76 6.36
N ARG A 51 3.73 -12.46 6.54
CA ARG A 51 2.69 -11.46 6.77
C ARG A 51 1.80 -11.27 5.55
N ASP A 52 2.37 -11.10 4.37
CA ASP A 52 1.64 -10.77 3.14
C ASP A 52 0.64 -11.88 2.77
N ARG A 53 0.95 -13.16 3.06
CA ARG A 53 0.01 -14.30 2.90
C ARG A 53 -1.27 -14.21 3.74
N THR A 54 -1.28 -13.39 4.78
CA THR A 54 -2.43 -13.24 5.69
C THR A 54 -3.29 -12.01 5.40
N LEU A 55 -2.82 -11.11 4.54
CA LEU A 55 -3.50 -9.85 4.27
C LEU A 55 -4.57 -10.02 3.19
N PRO A 56 -5.76 -9.42 3.37
CA PRO A 56 -6.78 -9.41 2.33
C PRO A 56 -6.40 -8.46 1.19
N MET A 57 -7.02 -8.64 0.02
CA MET A 57 -6.92 -7.64 -1.04
C MET A 57 -7.43 -6.27 -0.57
N PRO A 58 -6.73 -5.16 -0.87
CA PRO A 58 -7.22 -3.83 -0.54
C PRO A 58 -8.53 -3.53 -1.26
N LYS A 59 -9.52 -2.98 -0.53
CA LYS A 59 -10.89 -2.72 -1.02
C LYS A 59 -10.95 -1.99 -2.38
N LEU A 60 -10.04 -1.06 -2.64
CA LEU A 60 -10.03 -0.24 -3.84
C LEU A 60 -8.97 -0.64 -4.87
N ILE A 61 -8.26 -1.77 -4.70
CA ILE A 61 -7.12 -2.12 -5.56
C ILE A 61 -7.47 -2.14 -7.05
N LEU A 62 -8.57 -2.77 -7.44
CA LEU A 62 -8.99 -2.85 -8.84
C LEU A 62 -9.51 -1.53 -9.40
N HIS A 63 -10.09 -0.68 -8.54
CA HIS A 63 -10.56 0.65 -8.91
C HIS A 63 -9.35 1.56 -9.17
N ALA A 64 -8.43 1.60 -8.21
CA ALA A 64 -7.24 2.44 -8.25
C ALA A 64 -6.32 2.03 -9.40
N LEU A 65 -6.02 0.75 -9.58
CA LEU A 65 -5.10 0.30 -10.64
C LEU A 65 -5.56 0.74 -12.03
N GLN A 66 -6.84 0.58 -12.37
CA GLN A 66 -7.38 0.95 -13.69
C GLN A 66 -7.25 2.44 -14.03
N VAL A 67 -7.18 3.30 -13.01
CA VAL A 67 -7.07 4.75 -13.15
C VAL A 67 -5.60 5.19 -13.04
N ASN A 68 -4.86 4.64 -12.08
CA ASN A 68 -3.49 5.04 -11.76
C ASN A 68 -2.49 4.66 -12.87
N ILE A 69 -2.64 3.47 -13.47
CA ILE A 69 -1.77 3.07 -14.62
C ILE A 69 -1.96 3.98 -15.84
N ARG A 70 -3.08 4.73 -15.89
CA ARG A 70 -3.39 5.69 -16.95
C ARG A 70 -3.02 7.12 -16.58
N GLY A 71 -2.23 7.32 -15.51
CA GLY A 71 -1.85 8.64 -15.01
C GLY A 71 -3.03 9.42 -14.44
N GLY A 72 -3.99 8.73 -13.79
CA GLY A 72 -5.18 9.35 -13.21
C GLY A 72 -6.36 9.50 -14.17
N ARG A 73 -6.20 9.16 -15.46
CA ARG A 73 -7.28 9.24 -16.45
C ARG A 73 -8.30 8.12 -16.27
N LEU A 74 -9.58 8.50 -16.23
CA LEU A 74 -10.69 7.56 -16.23
C LEU A 74 -10.80 6.79 -17.55
N PRO A 75 -11.40 5.58 -17.57
CA PRO A 75 -11.71 4.84 -18.79
C PRO A 75 -12.47 5.71 -19.80
N VAL A 76 -12.22 5.53 -21.10
CA VAL A 76 -12.98 6.23 -22.14
C VAL A 76 -14.48 5.90 -22.01
N PRO A 77 -15.39 6.86 -22.30
CA PRO A 77 -16.81 6.56 -22.30
C PRO A 77 -17.14 5.49 -23.35
N GLU A 78 -18.11 4.63 -23.03
CA GLU A 78 -18.73 3.74 -24.01
C GLU A 78 -19.76 4.50 -24.87
N ALA A 79 -20.43 3.81 -25.81
CA ALA A 79 -21.38 4.42 -26.75
C ALA A 79 -22.55 5.16 -26.09
N ASN A 80 -22.89 4.83 -24.84
CA ASN A 80 -23.91 5.50 -24.05
C ASN A 80 -23.40 6.76 -23.32
N GLY A 81 -22.16 7.18 -23.58
CA GLY A 81 -21.53 8.34 -22.96
C GLY A 81 -21.10 8.13 -21.49
N ARG A 82 -21.26 6.93 -20.93
CA ARG A 82 -20.86 6.61 -19.54
C ARG A 82 -19.51 5.91 -19.48
N ARG A 83 -18.83 6.02 -18.34
CA ARG A 83 -17.54 5.36 -18.07
C ARG A 83 -17.75 4.22 -17.09
N TYR A 84 -17.05 3.11 -17.30
CA TYR A 84 -17.18 1.91 -16.49
C TYR A 84 -15.81 1.42 -16.03
N LEU A 85 -15.72 1.05 -14.76
CA LEU A 85 -14.63 0.22 -14.26
C LEU A 85 -14.95 -1.24 -14.55
N LYS A 86 -13.93 -2.01 -14.95
CA LYS A 86 -14.06 -3.44 -15.23
C LYS A 86 -13.55 -4.22 -14.04
N LEU A 87 -14.40 -5.04 -13.45
CA LEU A 87 -14.04 -5.94 -12.36
C LEU A 87 -14.03 -7.37 -12.92
N PRO A 88 -12.88 -8.05 -12.96
CA PRO A 88 -12.82 -9.41 -13.46
C PRO A 88 -13.44 -10.36 -12.42
N LEU A 89 -14.48 -11.08 -12.83
CA LEU A 89 -15.10 -12.12 -12.01
C LEU A 89 -14.22 -13.38 -12.04
N ASP A 90 -14.06 -14.01 -10.89
CA ASP A 90 -13.33 -15.27 -10.69
C ASP A 90 -11.85 -15.31 -11.12
N ALA A 91 -11.27 -14.16 -11.47
CA ALA A 91 -9.86 -14.08 -11.88
C ALA A 91 -8.88 -13.93 -10.71
N LEU A 92 -9.36 -13.53 -9.53
CA LEU A 92 -8.54 -13.20 -8.37
C LEU A 92 -9.09 -13.88 -7.11
N ALA A 93 -8.42 -14.94 -6.68
CA ALA A 93 -8.76 -15.64 -5.44
C ALA A 93 -8.58 -14.70 -4.22
N GLY A 94 -9.54 -14.70 -3.30
CA GLY A 94 -9.48 -13.91 -2.06
C GLY A 94 -9.85 -12.43 -2.23
N ALA A 95 -10.36 -12.02 -3.39
CA ALA A 95 -10.90 -10.69 -3.58
C ALA A 95 -12.21 -10.52 -2.78
N ALA A 96 -12.22 -9.58 -1.83
CA ALA A 96 -13.41 -9.23 -1.05
C ALA A 96 -14.24 -8.22 -1.83
N TRP A 97 -14.95 -8.68 -2.87
CA TRP A 97 -15.97 -7.91 -3.58
C TRP A 97 -17.37 -8.30 -3.12
#